data_AF-A0A2P4SC91-F1
#
_entry.id   AF-A0A2P4SC91-F1
#
_cell.length_a   1.000
_cell.length_b   1.000
_cell.length_c   1.000
_cell.angle_alpha   90.00
_cell.angle_beta   90.00
_cell.angle_gamma   90.00
#
_symmetry.space_group_name_H-M   'P 1'
#
loop_
_entity.id
_entity.type
_entity.pdbx_description
1 polymer ?
#
loop_
_entity_poly.entity_id
_entity_poly.type
_entity_poly.pdbx_seq_one_letter_code
_entity_poly.pdbx_strand_id
1 'polypeptide(L)'
;MAQAEELSDKMCPYIRSPTIAAGEMTEEERKMQIWPLIKNVEVTLPYSQVIPEGVVFVDIPGTGDFNSKRDEMWKENINKCSVIWVVNSFQRILGEKIHEMLLREGMKAFQSGMCRDISLVATKSDDLNLEEYRW
;
A
#
# COMPACT_ATOMS: atom_id res chain seq x y z
N MET A 1 19.13 -4.09 10.49
CA MET A 1 17.82 -3.74 11.06
C MET A 1 17.74 -2.27 11.47
N ALA A 2 18.73 -1.73 12.20
CA ALA A 2 18.73 -0.32 12.65
C ALA A 2 18.42 0.76 11.57
N GLN A 3 18.94 0.61 10.35
CA GLN A 3 18.69 1.59 9.27
C GLN A 3 17.24 1.60 8.74
N ALA A 4 16.55 0.46 8.76
CA ALA A 4 15.17 0.37 8.26
C ALA A 4 14.18 0.98 9.26
N GLU A 5 14.40 0.73 10.55
CA GLU A 5 13.62 1.35 11.63
C GLU A 5 13.83 2.86 11.66
N GLU A 6 15.07 3.34 11.55
CA GLU A 6 15.35 4.77 11.52
C GLU A 6 14.66 5.49 10.34
N LEU A 7 14.65 4.87 9.15
CA LEU A 7 13.93 5.41 8.00
C LEU A 7 12.41 5.39 8.23
N SER A 8 11.89 4.30 8.79
CA SER A 8 10.48 4.14 9.15
C SER A 8 10.01 5.24 10.11
N ASP A 9 10.83 5.55 11.12
CA ASP A 9 10.54 6.60 12.10
C ASP A 9 10.56 7.99 11.48
N LYS A 10 11.51 8.27 10.58
CA LYS A 10 11.54 9.53 9.83
C LYS A 10 10.34 9.70 8.90
N MET A 11 9.85 8.61 8.31
CA MET A 11 8.70 8.64 7.40
C MET A 11 7.36 8.71 8.14
N CYS A 12 7.27 8.21 9.38
CA CYS A 12 6.05 8.15 10.19
C CYS A 12 5.14 9.39 10.09
N PRO A 13 5.63 10.63 10.30
CA PRO A 13 4.78 11.82 10.37
C PRO A 13 4.08 12.16 9.05
N TYR A 14 4.61 11.64 7.93
CA TYR A 14 4.15 11.95 6.59
C TYR A 14 3.20 10.90 6.01
N ILE A 15 3.25 9.65 6.47
CA ILE A 15 2.52 8.53 5.84
C ILE A 15 1.55 7.79 6.77
N ARG A 16 1.72 7.84 8.11
CA ARG A 16 0.89 7.05 9.04
C ARG A 16 -0.21 7.89 9.66
N SER A 17 -1.45 7.42 9.53
CA SER A 17 -2.56 7.84 10.38
C SER A 17 -2.45 7.12 11.74
N PRO A 18 -2.55 7.82 12.89
CA PRO A 18 -2.71 7.14 14.16
C PRO A 18 -4.06 6.43 14.10
N THR A 19 -4.02 5.12 13.92
CA THR A 19 -5.15 4.30 14.38
C THR A 19 -5.25 4.60 15.87
N ILE A 20 -6.44 4.91 16.35
CA ILE A 20 -6.75 5.24 17.74
C ILE A 20 -6.36 4.04 18.61
N ALA A 21 -5.07 3.87 18.88
CA ALA A 21 -4.51 2.96 19.84
C ALA A 21 -4.34 3.81 21.10
N ALA A 22 -5.21 3.54 22.06
CA ALA A 22 -5.33 4.17 23.35
C ALA A 22 -3.99 4.39 24.06
N GLY A 23 -3.40 5.56 23.86
CA GLY A 23 -2.25 6.07 24.56
C GLY A 23 -2.20 7.58 24.38
N GLU A 24 -1.91 8.31 25.46
CA GLU A 24 -1.86 9.77 25.48
C GLU A 24 -0.75 10.30 24.56
N MET A 25 -1.05 10.43 23.27
CA MET A 25 -0.24 11.25 22.36
C MET A 25 -0.26 12.68 22.87
N THR A 26 0.92 13.27 23.00
CA THR A 26 1.09 14.67 23.41
C THR A 26 0.49 15.60 22.33
N GLU A 27 0.09 16.80 22.74
CA GLU A 27 -0.42 17.82 21.81
C GLU A 27 0.59 18.20 20.73
N GLU A 28 1.89 18.03 21.01
CA GLU A 28 2.98 18.29 20.06
C GLU A 28 3.06 17.20 18.99
N GLU A 29 2.89 15.93 19.35
CA GLU A 29 2.82 14.80 18.42
C GLU A 29 1.58 14.85 17.53
N ARG A 30 0.44 15.33 18.07
CA ARG A 30 -0.76 15.63 17.26
C ARG A 30 -0.50 16.78 16.27
N LYS A 31 0.23 17.82 16.68
CA LYS A 31 0.58 18.97 15.81
C LYS A 31 1.60 18.64 14.73
N MET A 32 2.48 17.66 14.94
CA MET A 32 3.47 17.23 13.95
C MET A 32 2.92 16.31 12.85
N GLN A 33 1.67 15.86 12.94
CA GLN A 33 1.08 14.99 11.93
C GLN A 33 0.54 15.80 10.75
N ILE A 34 1.37 15.91 9.72
CA ILE A 34 1.03 16.60 8.48
C ILE A 34 0.54 15.66 7.37
N TRP A 35 0.56 14.34 7.58
CA TRP A 35 0.10 13.34 6.60
C TRP A 35 -1.26 13.64 5.93
N PRO A 36 -2.27 14.27 6.57
CA PRO A 36 -3.51 14.61 5.88
C PRO A 36 -3.32 15.65 4.76
N LEU A 37 -2.26 16.47 4.86
CA LEU A 37 -1.88 17.50 3.90
C LEU A 37 -0.85 17.00 2.87
N ILE A 38 -0.24 15.84 3.11
CA ILE A 38 0.77 15.28 2.21
C ILE A 38 0.10 14.57 1.04
N LYS A 39 0.50 14.94 -0.18
CA LYS A 39 0.01 14.33 -1.43
C LYS A 39 0.84 13.10 -1.85
N ASN A 40 2.16 13.19 -1.71
CA ASN A 40 3.10 12.12 -2.02
C ASN A 40 4.35 12.26 -1.12
N VAL A 41 5.02 11.13 -0.90
CA VAL A 41 6.35 11.07 -0.29
C VAL A 41 7.24 10.32 -1.26
N GLU A 42 8.32 10.94 -1.71
CA GLU A 42 9.29 10.32 -2.59
C GLU A 42 10.55 9.97 -1.80
N VAL A 43 11.01 8.73 -1.94
CA VAL A 43 12.21 8.22 -1.28
C VAL A 43 13.16 7.70 -2.34
N THR A 44 14.32 8.32 -2.45
CA THR A 44 15.39 7.85 -3.33
C THR A 44 16.33 6.96 -2.55
N LEU A 45 16.54 5.73 -3.04
CA LEU A 45 17.50 4.80 -2.45
C LEU A 45 18.88 5.00 -3.08
N PRO A 46 19.97 4.81 -2.32
CA PRO A 46 21.29 4.65 -2.92
C PRO A 46 21.33 3.40 -3.80
N TYR A 47 22.38 3.25 -4.60
CA TYR A 47 22.57 2.10 -5.46
C TYR A 47 22.36 0.78 -4.70
N SER A 48 21.52 -0.10 -5.27
CA SER A 48 21.16 -1.39 -4.70
C SER A 48 21.41 -2.49 -5.72
N GLN A 49 21.99 -3.61 -5.28
CA GLN A 49 22.11 -4.81 -6.12
C GLN A 49 20.78 -5.55 -6.28
N VAL A 50 19.77 -5.21 -5.47
CA VAL A 50 18.46 -5.89 -5.44
C VAL A 50 17.45 -5.17 -6.32
N ILE A 51 17.51 -3.84 -6.39
CA ILE A 51 16.58 -3.02 -7.18
C ILE A 51 17.36 -2.45 -8.36
N PRO A 52 17.11 -2.92 -9.59
CA PRO A 52 17.77 -2.39 -10.78
C PRO A 52 17.50 -0.90 -11.00
N GLU A 53 18.42 -0.23 -11.68
CA GLU A 53 18.24 1.16 -12.09
C GLU A 53 17.00 1.31 -12.99
N GLY A 54 16.25 2.40 -12.78
CA GLY A 54 15.01 2.69 -13.51
C GLY A 54 13.76 2.01 -12.95
N VAL A 55 13.87 1.18 -11.90
CA VAL A 55 12.71 0.61 -11.20
C VAL A 55 12.21 1.58 -10.13
N VAL A 56 10.91 1.87 -10.16
CA VAL A 56 10.23 2.72 -9.17
C VAL A 56 9.11 1.91 -8.53
N PHE A 57 9.13 1.82 -7.20
CA PHE A 57 8.02 1.28 -6.43
C PHE A 57 7.09 2.41 -6.02
N VAL A 58 5.80 2.22 -6.28
CA VAL A 58 4.75 3.16 -5.87
C VAL A 58 3.84 2.44 -4.89
N ASP A 59 3.89 2.83 -3.63
CA ASP A 59 2.89 2.42 -2.66
C ASP A 59 1.66 3.30 -2.81
N ILE A 60 0.55 2.67 -3.14
CA ILE A 60 -0.71 3.35 -3.44
C ILE A 60 -1.63 3.14 -2.23
N PRO A 61 -2.14 4.22 -1.60
CA PRO A 61 -3.00 4.09 -0.43
C PRO A 61 -4.23 3.23 -0.77
N GLY A 62 -4.53 2.27 0.11
CA GLY A 62 -5.63 1.33 -0.08
C GLY A 62 -7.01 1.98 0.00
N THR A 63 -8.01 1.28 -0.52
CA THR A 63 -9.42 1.66 -0.48
C THR A 63 -9.94 1.48 0.94
N GLY A 64 -10.20 2.58 1.64
CA GLY A 64 -10.46 2.57 3.08
C GLY A 64 -9.80 3.74 3.83
N ASP A 65 -9.15 4.65 3.11
CA ASP A 65 -8.85 5.97 3.65
C ASP A 65 -10.18 6.71 3.94
N PHE A 66 -10.29 7.36 5.10
CA PHE A 66 -11.39 8.25 5.44
C PHE A 66 -11.63 9.36 4.40
N ASN A 67 -10.65 9.66 3.57
CA ASN A 67 -10.69 10.73 2.58
C ASN A 67 -11.04 10.21 1.17
N SER A 68 -12.28 10.44 0.74
CA SER A 68 -12.80 10.06 -0.58
C SER A 68 -12.00 10.63 -1.76
N LYS A 69 -11.33 11.79 -1.59
CA LYS A 69 -10.43 12.33 -2.63
C LYS A 69 -9.19 11.47 -2.81
N ARG A 70 -8.71 10.83 -1.74
CA ARG A 70 -7.56 9.92 -1.82
C ARG A 70 -7.94 8.58 -2.47
N ASP A 71 -9.17 8.14 -2.23
CA ASP A 71 -9.80 7.02 -2.92
C ASP A 71 -10.00 7.24 -4.44
N GLU A 72 -9.92 8.48 -4.93
CA GLU A 72 -9.92 8.76 -6.38
C GLU A 72 -8.50 8.87 -6.94
N MET A 73 -7.55 9.39 -6.17
CA MET A 73 -6.16 9.57 -6.59
C MET A 73 -5.47 8.26 -7.00
N TRP A 74 -5.78 7.14 -6.34
CA TRP A 74 -5.16 5.87 -6.69
C TRP A 74 -5.54 5.38 -8.09
N LYS A 75 -6.76 5.69 -8.56
CA LYS A 75 -7.26 5.31 -9.90
C LYS A 75 -6.54 6.07 -11.01
N GLU A 76 -6.07 7.29 -10.76
CA GLU A 76 -5.23 8.02 -11.72
C GLU A 76 -3.81 7.46 -11.78
N ASN A 77 -3.29 7.00 -10.63
CA ASN A 77 -1.92 6.52 -10.54
C ASN A 77 -1.75 5.09 -11.05
N ILE A 78 -2.75 4.22 -10.89
CA ILE A 78 -2.68 2.83 -11.37
C ILE A 78 -2.46 2.75 -12.90
N ASN A 79 -2.98 3.74 -13.65
CA ASN A 79 -2.80 3.83 -15.09
C ASN A 79 -1.35 4.17 -15.50
N LYS A 80 -0.51 4.64 -14.58
CA LYS A 80 0.90 4.95 -14.84
C LYS A 80 1.84 3.77 -14.55
N CYS A 81 1.33 2.70 -13.94
CA CYS A 81 2.12 1.55 -13.56
C CYS A 81 2.30 0.58 -14.74
N SER A 82 3.56 0.16 -14.98
CA SER A 82 3.86 -0.88 -15.98
C SER A 82 3.55 -2.30 -15.50
N VAL A 83 3.61 -2.51 -14.19
CA VAL A 83 3.29 -3.78 -13.51
C VAL A 83 2.52 -3.43 -12.25
N ILE A 84 1.45 -4.17 -11.96
CA ILE A 84 0.60 -3.93 -10.79
C ILE A 84 0.59 -5.16 -9.90
N TRP A 85 0.85 -4.97 -8.61
CA TRP A 85 0.70 -6.01 -7.59
C TRP A 85 -0.48 -5.68 -6.69
N VAL A 86 -1.50 -6.53 -6.71
CA VAL A 86 -2.63 -6.46 -5.78
C VAL A 86 -2.28 -7.30 -4.56
N VAL A 87 -1.97 -6.67 -3.45
CA VAL A 87 -1.52 -7.34 -2.22
C VAL A 87 -2.65 -7.35 -1.19
N ASN A 88 -3.10 -8.52 -0.75
CA ASN A 88 -4.14 -8.66 0.28
C ASN A 88 -3.87 -9.85 1.20
N SER A 89 -4.30 -9.77 2.47
CA SER A 89 -4.21 -10.95 3.35
C SER A 89 -5.15 -12.05 2.88
N PHE A 90 -4.77 -13.31 3.08
CA PHE A 90 -5.55 -14.46 2.63
C PHE A 90 -7.01 -14.41 3.12
N GLN A 91 -7.21 -14.11 4.41
CA GLN A 91 -8.55 -13.96 4.99
C GLN A 91 -9.39 -12.86 4.32
N ARG A 92 -8.78 -11.75 3.90
CA ARG A 92 -9.48 -10.64 3.21
C ARG A 92 -9.86 -10.98 1.79
N ILE A 93 -9.03 -11.78 1.09
CA ILE A 93 -9.35 -12.26 -0.26
C ILE A 93 -10.62 -13.10 -0.25
N LEU A 94 -10.87 -13.88 0.80
CA LEU A 94 -12.08 -14.70 0.90
C LEU A 94 -13.34 -13.90 1.29
N GLY A 95 -13.19 -12.79 2.03
CA GLY A 95 -14.31 -12.09 2.67
C GLY A 95 -14.71 -10.74 2.07
N GLU A 96 -13.82 -10.02 1.40
CA GLU A 96 -14.04 -8.62 1.01
C GLU A 96 -13.99 -8.41 -0.51
N LYS A 97 -14.95 -7.67 -1.10
CA LYS A 97 -14.96 -7.34 -2.54
C LYS A 97 -13.89 -6.34 -2.99
N ILE A 98 -13.06 -5.87 -2.08
CA ILE A 98 -12.03 -4.84 -2.34
C ILE A 98 -11.01 -5.35 -3.36
N HIS A 99 -10.53 -6.59 -3.21
CA HIS A 99 -9.55 -7.17 -4.12
C HIS A 99 -10.11 -7.33 -5.54
N GLU A 100 -11.39 -7.66 -5.71
CA GLU A 100 -12.06 -7.71 -7.02
C GLU A 100 -12.11 -6.34 -7.68
N MET A 101 -12.41 -5.28 -6.91
CA MET A 101 -12.42 -3.91 -7.43
C MET A 101 -11.01 -3.48 -7.88
N LEU A 102 -9.99 -3.74 -7.05
CA LEU A 102 -8.59 -3.45 -7.39
C LEU A 102 -8.16 -4.19 -8.66
N LEU A 103 -8.50 -5.47 -8.80
CA LEU A 103 -8.23 -6.24 -10.00
C LEU A 103 -8.97 -5.67 -11.22
N ARG A 104 -10.24 -5.26 -11.09
CA ARG A 104 -10.99 -4.63 -12.18
C ARG A 104 -10.35 -3.33 -12.66
N GLU A 105 -9.92 -2.47 -11.74
CA GLU A 105 -9.23 -1.23 -12.11
C GLU A 105 -7.85 -1.51 -12.73
N GLY A 106 -7.11 -2.48 -12.20
CA GLY A 106 -5.86 -2.96 -12.81
C GLY A 106 -6.08 -3.47 -14.23
N MET A 107 -7.14 -4.26 -14.47
CA MET A 107 -7.48 -4.78 -15.80
C MET A 107 -7.81 -3.66 -16.80
N LYS A 108 -8.41 -2.55 -16.35
CA LYS A 108 -8.60 -1.36 -17.21
C LYS A 108 -7.27 -0.73 -17.59
N ALA A 109 -6.33 -0.61 -16.65
CA ALA A 109 -4.97 -0.11 -16.91
C ALA A 109 -4.16 -1.04 -17.83
N PHE A 110 -4.43 -2.35 -17.79
CA PHE A 110 -3.87 -3.32 -18.72
C PHE A 110 -4.46 -3.16 -20.13
N GLN A 111 -5.77 -3.00 -20.24
CA GLN A 111 -6.46 -2.77 -21.52
C GLN A 111 -6.05 -1.46 -22.20
N SER A 112 -5.67 -0.43 -21.43
CA SER A 112 -5.16 0.83 -21.99
C SER A 112 -3.72 0.75 -22.50
N GLY A 113 -3.04 -0.40 -22.34
CA GLY A 113 -1.71 -0.68 -22.89
C GLY A 113 -0.54 -0.13 -22.06
N MET A 114 -0.82 0.54 -20.94
CA MET A 114 0.21 1.07 -20.04
C MET A 114 0.75 -0.01 -19.09
N CYS A 115 -0.13 -0.88 -18.60
CA CYS A 115 0.23 -2.01 -17.75
C CYS A 115 0.41 -3.28 -18.60
N ARG A 116 1.49 -4.02 -18.34
CA ARG A 116 1.85 -5.26 -19.05
C ARG A 116 1.64 -6.52 -18.23
N ASP A 117 1.51 -6.39 -16.91
CA ASP A 117 1.35 -7.54 -16.03
C ASP A 117 0.65 -7.15 -14.71
N ILE A 118 -0.19 -8.06 -14.22
CA ILE A 118 -0.93 -7.91 -12.97
C ILE A 118 -0.78 -9.20 -12.17
N SER A 119 -0.29 -9.09 -10.93
CA SER A 119 -0.15 -10.21 -10.01
C SER A 119 -0.97 -10.00 -8.74
N LEU A 120 -1.65 -11.04 -8.28
CA LEU A 120 -2.30 -11.08 -6.97
C LEU A 120 -1.35 -11.75 -5.97
N VAL A 121 -1.04 -11.05 -4.88
CA VAL A 121 -0.17 -11.53 -3.81
C VAL A 121 -1.00 -11.72 -2.54
N ALA A 122 -1.23 -12.98 -2.17
CA ALA A 122 -1.86 -13.34 -0.92
C ALA A 122 -0.82 -13.32 0.21
N THR A 123 -0.99 -12.41 1.18
CA THR A 123 -0.14 -12.30 2.37
C THR A 123 -0.78 -12.97 3.58
N LYS A 124 -0.02 -13.13 4.66
CA LYS A 124 -0.47 -13.79 5.90
C LYS A 124 -1.02 -15.20 5.66
N SER A 125 -0.36 -15.96 4.79
CA SER A 125 -0.74 -17.35 4.52
C SER A 125 -0.50 -18.27 5.71
N ASP A 126 0.32 -17.84 6.66
CA ASP A 126 0.55 -18.49 7.95
C ASP A 126 -0.69 -18.45 8.88
N ASP A 127 -1.61 -17.50 8.68
CA ASP A 127 -2.90 -17.45 9.39
C ASP A 127 -3.91 -18.51 8.86
N LEU A 128 -3.51 -19.32 7.88
CA LEU A 128 -4.37 -20.36 7.30
C LEU A 128 -4.50 -21.55 8.27
N ASN A 129 -5.71 -21.82 8.74
CA ASN A 129 -5.99 -23.05 9.45
C ASN A 129 -6.07 -24.22 8.45
N LEU A 130 -4.93 -24.90 8.23
CA LEU A 130 -4.83 -26.01 7.28
C LEU A 130 -5.80 -27.16 7.60
N GLU A 131 -6.19 -27.34 8.86
CA GLU A 131 -7.12 -28.41 9.28
C GLU A 131 -8.54 -28.20 8.71
N GLU A 132 -8.95 -26.96 8.44
CA GLU A 132 -10.26 -26.67 7.81
C GLU A 132 -10.33 -27.16 6.35
N TYR A 133 -9.17 -27.40 5.72
CA TYR A 133 -9.05 -27.79 4.32
C TYR A 133 -8.58 -29.24 4.12
N ARG A 134 -8.49 -30.01 5.20
CA ARG A 134 -8.24 -31.47 5.14
C ARG A 134 -9.57 -32.18 4.93
N TRP A 135 -9.82 -32.53 3.66
CA TRP A 135 -10.90 -33.44 3.26
C TRP A 135 -10.59 -34.89 3.65
#